data_AF-A0A9X5XA46-F1
#
_entry.id   AF-A0A9X5XA46-F1
#
_cell.length_a   1.000
_cell.length_b   1.000
_cell.length_c   1.000
_cell.angle_alpha   90.00
_cell.angle_beta   90.00
_cell.angle_gamma   90.00
#
_symmetry.space_group_name_H-M   'P 1'
#
loop_
_entity.id
_entity.type
_entity.pdbx_description
1 polymer ?
#
loop_
_entity_poly.entity_id
_entity_poly.type
_entity_poly.pdbx_seq_one_letter_code
_entity_poly.pdbx_strand_id
1 'polypeptide(L)'
;GQVPYGRYYGSVDATPLFLVLLGAYTEQTGDPALARRLEANARAAIGWMLDHGGLTSVGYLVYRADGGGLANQNWKDSPGAICSADGSRPSGPVMAAGAQGYAYDALRRTAHLSRTVWGDEVYAALLEQAAADLRDRFQRDFWMSEHAFPALALDGDGRQVDALASDAGHLLWSGLLDKEYGELVGHRLLEPDFFSGWGVRT
;
A
#
# COMPACT_ATOMS: atom_id res chain seq x y z
N GLY A 1 24.78 -6.80 -16.65
CA GLY A 1 23.66 -7.60 -17.19
C GLY A 1 22.88 -8.14 -16.03
N GLN A 2 21.57 -7.92 -16.00
CA GLN A 2 20.70 -8.49 -14.97
C GLN A 2 20.67 -10.02 -15.15
N VAL A 3 21.06 -10.75 -14.11
CA VAL A 3 21.09 -12.22 -14.14
C VAL A 3 19.66 -12.72 -13.93
N PRO A 4 19.03 -13.42 -14.89
CA PRO A 4 17.61 -13.80 -14.83
C PRO A 4 17.23 -14.84 -13.77
N TYR A 5 18.21 -15.31 -12.97
CA TYR A 5 18.05 -16.41 -12.00
C TYR A 5 18.62 -16.09 -10.61
N GLY A 6 18.98 -14.84 -10.34
CA GLY A 6 19.22 -14.40 -8.97
C GLY A 6 17.89 -14.48 -8.22
N ARG A 7 17.85 -15.16 -7.08
CA ARG A 7 16.68 -15.13 -6.20
C ARG A 7 16.47 -13.68 -5.72
N TYR A 8 15.56 -12.97 -6.35
CA TYR A 8 15.13 -11.62 -5.97
C TYR A 8 13.78 -11.73 -5.26
N TYR A 9 13.70 -11.24 -4.04
CA TYR A 9 12.50 -11.28 -3.20
C TYR A 9 12.04 -9.89 -2.78
N GLY A 10 12.50 -8.83 -3.46
CA GLY A 10 12.11 -7.46 -3.17
C GLY A 10 10.64 -7.25 -3.54
N SER A 11 9.77 -7.27 -2.52
CA SER A 11 8.36 -6.98 -2.64
C SER A 11 7.86 -6.36 -1.34
N VAL A 12 7.56 -5.07 -1.38
CA VAL A 12 6.99 -4.32 -0.25
C VAL A 12 5.49 -4.60 -0.08
N ASP A 13 4.83 -5.02 -1.16
CA ASP A 13 3.39 -5.20 -1.27
C ASP A 13 2.89 -6.62 -1.02
N ALA A 14 3.71 -7.66 -1.24
CA ALA A 14 3.26 -9.05 -1.04
C ALA A 14 2.84 -9.35 0.41
N THR A 15 3.58 -8.83 1.39
CA THR A 15 3.26 -9.05 2.82
C THR A 15 1.89 -8.49 3.21
N PRO A 16 1.56 -7.21 2.96
CA PRO A 16 0.22 -6.71 3.22
C PRO A 16 -0.84 -7.39 2.34
N LEU A 17 -0.57 -7.70 1.07
CA LEU A 17 -1.53 -8.39 0.20
C LEU A 17 -1.87 -9.82 0.69
N PHE A 18 -0.92 -10.53 1.31
CA PHE A 18 -1.18 -11.81 1.97
C PHE A 18 -2.22 -11.67 3.10
N LEU A 19 -2.09 -10.64 3.93
CA LEU A 19 -3.03 -10.34 5.02
C LEU A 19 -4.40 -9.92 4.49
N VAL A 20 -4.41 -9.11 3.43
CA VAL A 20 -5.65 -8.71 2.75
C VAL A 20 -6.40 -9.94 2.23
N LEU A 21 -5.70 -10.84 1.54
CA LEU A 21 -6.28 -12.07 1.03
C LEU A 21 -6.81 -12.96 2.17
N LEU A 22 -6.06 -13.11 3.27
CA LEU A 22 -6.48 -13.92 4.41
C LEU A 22 -7.80 -13.38 5.01
N GLY A 23 -7.88 -12.07 5.22
CA GLY A 23 -9.09 -11.42 5.73
C GLY A 23 -10.26 -11.53 4.77
N ALA A 24 -10.05 -11.21 3.49
CA ALA A 24 -11.09 -11.27 2.46
C ALA A 24 -11.63 -12.69 2.26
N TYR A 25 -10.76 -13.71 2.30
CA TYR A 25 -11.16 -15.11 2.21
C TYR A 25 -12.05 -15.51 3.40
N THR A 26 -11.64 -15.19 4.63
CA THR A 26 -12.43 -15.52 5.83
C THR A 26 -13.77 -14.80 5.85
N GLU A 27 -13.81 -13.53 5.45
CA GLU A 27 -15.05 -12.75 5.33
C GLU A 27 -15.99 -13.35 4.27
N GLN A 28 -15.48 -13.64 3.07
CA GLN A 28 -16.28 -14.13 1.95
C GLN A 28 -16.82 -15.55 2.16
N THR A 29 -16.07 -16.41 2.84
CA THR A 29 -16.45 -17.81 3.04
C THR A 29 -17.14 -18.07 4.38
N GLY A 30 -16.94 -17.20 5.37
CA GLY A 30 -17.33 -17.44 6.76
C GLY A 30 -16.53 -18.55 7.45
N ASP A 31 -15.49 -19.12 6.80
CA ASP A 31 -14.67 -20.20 7.37
C ASP A 31 -13.42 -19.63 8.08
N PRO A 32 -13.36 -19.71 9.43
CA PRO A 32 -12.22 -19.23 10.19
C PRO A 32 -11.04 -20.22 10.21
N ALA A 33 -11.17 -21.44 9.68
CA ALA A 33 -10.16 -22.49 9.84
C ALA A 33 -8.78 -22.06 9.30
N LEU A 34 -8.75 -21.43 8.13
CA LEU A 34 -7.49 -20.95 7.54
C LEU A 34 -6.88 -19.81 8.36
N ALA A 35 -7.69 -18.84 8.82
CA ALA A 35 -7.25 -17.74 9.67
C ALA A 35 -6.71 -18.23 11.03
N ARG A 36 -7.34 -19.23 11.66
CA ARG A 36 -6.80 -19.86 12.89
C ARG A 36 -5.46 -20.53 12.63
N ARG A 37 -5.35 -21.29 11.54
CA ARG A 37 -4.11 -22.01 11.20
C ARG A 37 -2.94 -21.08 10.91
N LEU A 38 -3.21 -19.92 10.30
CA LEU A 38 -2.19 -18.96 9.87
C LEU A 38 -2.00 -17.79 10.85
N GLU A 39 -2.55 -17.84 12.06
CA GLU A 39 -2.44 -16.76 13.04
C GLU A 39 -1.00 -16.31 13.27
N ALA A 40 -0.08 -17.26 13.54
CA ALA A 40 1.32 -16.95 13.79
C ALA A 40 1.98 -16.28 12.57
N ASN A 41 1.62 -16.70 11.35
CA ASN A 41 2.12 -16.11 10.11
C ASN A 41 1.57 -14.70 9.89
N ALA A 42 0.29 -14.47 10.18
CA ALA A 42 -0.34 -13.17 10.07
C ALA A 42 0.26 -12.16 11.06
N ARG A 43 0.46 -12.56 12.31
CA ARG A 43 1.14 -11.74 13.33
C ARG A 43 2.59 -11.42 12.94
N ALA A 44 3.31 -12.39 12.40
CA ALA A 44 4.68 -12.16 11.89
C ALA A 44 4.70 -11.20 10.69
N ALA A 45 3.72 -11.28 9.79
CA ALA A 45 3.56 -10.36 8.67
C ALA A 45 3.29 -8.92 9.15
N ILE A 46 2.41 -8.74 10.14
CA ILE A 46 2.21 -7.44 10.78
C ILE A 46 3.48 -6.94 11.46
N GLY A 47 4.17 -7.79 12.23
CA GLY A 47 5.44 -7.44 12.87
C GLY A 47 6.48 -6.97 11.86
N TRP A 48 6.57 -7.66 10.72
CA TRP A 48 7.41 -7.20 9.61
C TRP A 48 6.99 -5.82 9.10
N MET A 49 5.70 -5.56 8.85
CA MET A 49 5.22 -4.25 8.37
C MET A 49 5.56 -3.12 9.33
N LEU A 50 5.40 -3.36 10.64
CA LEU A 50 5.70 -2.39 11.70
C LEU A 50 7.20 -2.11 11.81
N ASP A 51 8.02 -3.16 11.92
CA ASP A 51 9.43 -3.03 12.28
C ASP A 51 10.32 -2.86 11.05
N HIS A 52 10.29 -3.84 10.15
CA HIS A 52 11.19 -3.92 9.00
C HIS A 52 10.67 -3.19 7.76
N GLY A 53 9.34 -3.15 7.60
CA GLY A 53 8.65 -2.48 6.51
C GLY A 53 8.63 -0.96 6.66
N GLY A 54 8.80 -0.44 7.89
CA GLY A 54 9.00 0.98 8.14
C GLY A 54 7.80 1.72 8.73
N LEU A 55 6.66 1.07 8.99
CA LEU A 55 5.49 1.77 9.54
C LEU A 55 5.77 2.42 10.90
N THR A 56 6.58 1.79 11.77
CA THR A 56 6.95 2.37 13.07
C THR A 56 8.08 3.39 12.95
N SER A 57 9.10 3.10 12.14
CA SER A 57 10.34 3.90 12.09
C SER A 57 10.26 5.12 11.17
N VAL A 58 9.48 5.03 10.08
CA VAL A 58 9.34 6.07 9.04
C VAL A 58 7.89 6.53 8.91
N GLY A 59 6.92 5.75 9.39
CA GLY A 59 5.49 6.05 9.30
C GLY A 59 4.79 5.41 8.09
N TYR A 60 5.56 4.81 7.18
CA TYR A 60 5.12 4.25 5.90
C TYR A 60 5.88 2.96 5.57
N LEU A 61 5.28 2.10 4.74
CA LEU A 61 6.02 1.05 4.08
C LEU A 61 7.02 1.65 3.10
N VAL A 62 8.28 1.26 3.24
CA VAL A 62 9.41 1.80 2.48
C VAL A 62 10.18 0.69 1.79
N TYR A 63 10.65 0.96 0.58
CA TYR A 63 11.61 0.11 -0.11
C TYR A 63 12.80 0.90 -0.60
N ARG A 64 13.90 0.20 -0.87
CA ARG A 64 15.12 0.75 -1.47
C ARG A 64 15.51 -0.13 -2.64
N ALA A 65 15.98 0.46 -3.73
CA ALA A 65 16.55 -0.33 -4.81
C ALA A 65 17.79 -1.08 -4.27
N ASP A 66 17.80 -2.40 -4.38
CA ASP A 66 18.98 -3.19 -4.02
C ASP A 66 20.06 -3.00 -5.09
N GLY A 67 21.33 -3.05 -4.69
CA GLY A 67 22.45 -3.03 -5.63
C GLY A 67 22.36 -4.20 -6.61
N GLY A 68 21.90 -3.95 -7.83
CA GLY A 68 21.68 -4.97 -8.87
C GLY A 68 20.27 -5.59 -8.90
N GLY A 69 19.37 -5.16 -8.00
CA GLY A 69 17.95 -5.57 -7.97
C GLY A 69 17.03 -4.64 -8.80
N LEU A 70 15.72 -4.83 -8.68
CA LEU A 70 14.74 -3.94 -9.30
C LEU A 70 14.72 -2.57 -8.60
N ALA A 71 14.46 -1.53 -9.39
CA ALA A 71 14.37 -0.16 -8.86
C ALA A 71 13.12 0.03 -8.01
N ASN A 72 12.03 -0.65 -8.36
CA ASN A 72 10.77 -0.64 -7.64
C ASN A 72 10.47 -2.04 -7.10
N GLN A 73 10.15 -2.12 -5.81
CA GLN A 73 9.81 -3.37 -5.14
C GLN A 73 8.30 -3.52 -4.96
N ASN A 74 7.51 -2.95 -5.86
CA ASN A 74 6.05 -3.05 -5.87
C ASN A 74 5.59 -3.54 -7.26
N TRP A 75 4.30 -3.75 -7.43
CA TRP A 75 3.70 -4.22 -8.69
C TRP A 75 4.11 -3.43 -9.95
N LYS A 76 4.50 -2.15 -9.82
CA LYS A 76 5.14 -1.32 -10.86
C LYS A 76 6.66 -1.46 -10.84
N ASP A 77 7.14 -2.68 -11.04
CA ASP A 77 8.54 -3.07 -10.86
C ASP A 77 9.53 -2.50 -11.91
N SER A 78 8.99 -1.92 -12.98
CA SER A 78 9.77 -1.31 -14.06
C SER A 78 10.51 -0.03 -13.60
N PRO A 79 11.76 0.19 -14.04
CA PRO A 79 12.60 1.29 -13.52
C PRO A 79 12.07 2.72 -13.68
N GLY A 80 11.18 2.94 -14.66
CA GLY A 80 10.58 4.25 -14.93
C GLY A 80 9.12 4.36 -14.48
N ALA A 81 8.58 3.37 -13.78
CA ALA A 81 7.14 3.34 -13.48
C ALA A 81 6.75 4.20 -12.28
N ILE A 82 7.71 4.54 -11.42
CA ILE A 82 7.59 5.56 -10.37
C ILE A 82 8.50 6.73 -10.75
N CYS A 83 7.89 7.81 -11.24
CA CYS A 83 8.56 9.03 -11.66
C CYS A 83 7.63 10.23 -11.46
N SER A 84 8.20 11.42 -11.38
CA SER A 84 7.47 12.68 -11.32
C SER A 84 6.92 13.05 -12.70
N ALA A 85 6.05 14.05 -12.78
CA ALA A 85 5.42 14.51 -14.02
C ALA A 85 6.45 14.99 -15.08
N ASP A 86 7.63 15.46 -14.64
CA ASP A 86 8.75 15.83 -15.50
C ASP A 86 9.62 14.62 -15.95
N GLY A 87 9.29 13.42 -15.50
CA GLY A 87 10.00 12.17 -15.78
C GLY A 87 11.20 11.89 -14.86
N SER A 88 11.49 12.76 -13.89
CA SER A 88 12.54 12.53 -12.89
C SER A 88 12.16 11.36 -11.96
N ARG A 89 13.16 10.64 -11.45
CA ARG A 89 12.95 9.49 -10.57
C ARG A 89 13.18 9.88 -9.11
N PRO A 90 12.44 9.27 -8.16
CA PRO A 90 12.65 9.55 -6.75
C PRO A 90 14.08 9.16 -6.34
N SER A 91 14.68 10.00 -5.48
CA SER A 91 15.98 9.72 -4.88
C SER A 91 15.83 9.02 -3.54
N GLY A 92 16.70 8.05 -3.26
CA GLY A 92 16.74 7.37 -1.96
C GLY A 92 15.62 6.34 -1.78
N PRO A 93 15.19 6.10 -0.53
CA PRO A 93 14.06 5.21 -0.23
C PRO A 93 12.76 5.74 -0.84
N VAL A 94 11.85 4.84 -1.19
CA VAL A 94 10.57 5.19 -1.83
C VAL A 94 9.41 4.66 -1.00
N MET A 95 8.41 5.50 -0.77
CA MET A 95 7.14 5.14 -0.15
C MET A 95 6.03 5.23 -1.19
N ALA A 96 5.79 4.15 -1.93
CA ALA A 96 4.76 4.11 -2.97
C ALA A 96 3.36 4.16 -2.37
N ALA A 97 2.47 4.96 -2.96
CA ALA A 97 1.12 5.17 -2.44
C ALA A 97 0.30 3.87 -2.37
N GLY A 98 0.34 3.06 -3.45
CA GLY A 98 -0.39 1.79 -3.51
C GLY A 98 -0.02 0.82 -2.37
N ALA A 99 1.27 0.75 -2.00
CA ALA A 99 1.73 -0.07 -0.89
C ALA A 99 1.14 0.38 0.45
N GLN A 100 0.91 1.68 0.64
CA GLN A 100 0.28 2.21 1.86
C GLN A 100 -1.20 1.85 1.92
N GLY A 101 -1.89 1.88 0.78
CA GLY A 101 -3.25 1.37 0.65
C GLY A 101 -3.35 -0.09 1.11
N TYR A 102 -2.44 -0.94 0.62
CA TYR A 102 -2.41 -2.35 1.03
C TYR A 102 -2.10 -2.52 2.52
N ALA A 103 -1.17 -1.72 3.06
CA ALA A 103 -0.84 -1.74 4.48
C ALA A 103 -2.05 -1.40 5.35
N TYR A 104 -2.81 -0.38 4.97
CA TYR A 104 -4.02 0.02 5.66
C TYR A 104 -5.07 -1.09 5.68
N ASP A 105 -5.39 -1.67 4.52
CA ASP A 105 -6.39 -2.76 4.46
C ASP A 105 -5.92 -4.01 5.22
N ALA A 106 -4.63 -4.34 5.12
CA ALA A 106 -4.03 -5.42 5.90
C ALA A 106 -4.18 -5.22 7.42
N LEU A 107 -3.92 -4.00 7.92
CA LEU A 107 -4.11 -3.66 9.34
C LEU A 107 -5.57 -3.83 9.75
N ARG A 108 -6.52 -3.29 8.97
CA ARG A 108 -7.95 -3.37 9.26
C ARG A 108 -8.48 -4.80 9.28
N ARG A 109 -8.15 -5.58 8.26
CA ARG A 109 -8.58 -6.97 8.14
C ARG A 109 -7.96 -7.84 9.23
N THR A 110 -6.69 -7.61 9.56
CA THR A 110 -6.03 -8.35 10.64
C THR A 110 -6.58 -7.97 12.00
N ALA A 111 -6.97 -6.72 12.22
CA ALA A 111 -7.68 -6.30 13.43
C ALA A 111 -9.01 -7.03 13.57
N HIS A 112 -9.78 -7.12 12.48
CA HIS A 112 -11.04 -7.86 12.46
C HIS A 112 -10.83 -9.34 12.80
N LEU A 113 -9.86 -10.03 12.17
CA LEU A 113 -9.53 -11.42 12.49
C LEU A 113 -9.08 -11.60 13.94
N SER A 114 -8.28 -10.67 14.46
CA SER A 114 -7.81 -10.69 15.85
C SER A 114 -8.98 -10.70 16.83
N ARG A 115 -9.98 -9.86 16.57
CA ARG A 115 -11.20 -9.75 17.36
C ARG A 115 -12.11 -10.96 17.23
N THR A 116 -12.40 -11.39 16.00
CA THR A 116 -13.49 -12.34 15.74
C THR A 116 -13.04 -13.80 15.67
N VAL A 117 -11.77 -14.06 15.39
CA VAL A 117 -11.24 -15.42 15.17
C VAL A 117 -10.22 -15.81 16.25
N TRP A 118 -9.32 -14.90 16.62
CA TRP A 118 -8.21 -15.18 17.55
C TRP A 118 -8.50 -14.79 19.00
N GLY A 119 -9.54 -13.99 19.25
CA GLY A 119 -9.97 -13.58 20.58
C GLY A 119 -9.02 -12.59 21.27
N ASP A 120 -8.29 -11.79 20.48
CA ASP A 120 -7.29 -10.82 20.94
C ASP A 120 -7.76 -9.38 20.68
N GLU A 121 -8.61 -8.91 21.59
CA GLU A 121 -9.24 -7.58 21.56
C GLU A 121 -8.20 -6.45 21.65
N VAL A 122 -7.16 -6.62 22.46
CA VAL A 122 -6.11 -5.60 22.66
C VAL A 122 -5.30 -5.43 21.38
N TYR A 123 -4.89 -6.54 20.75
CA TYR A 123 -4.17 -6.47 19.49
C TYR A 123 -5.05 -5.88 18.38
N ALA A 124 -6.33 -6.25 18.30
CA ALA A 124 -7.26 -5.65 17.35
C ALA A 124 -7.31 -4.11 17.47
N ALA A 125 -7.45 -3.59 18.69
CA ALA A 125 -7.48 -2.14 18.94
C ALA A 125 -6.17 -1.44 18.54
N LEU A 126 -5.01 -2.07 18.79
CA LEU A 126 -3.71 -1.52 18.36
C LEU A 126 -3.59 -1.43 16.83
N LEU A 127 -4.08 -2.44 16.10
CA LEU A 127 -4.06 -2.45 14.64
C LEU A 127 -5.04 -1.43 14.04
N GLU A 128 -6.21 -1.26 14.66
CA GLU A 128 -7.16 -0.22 14.29
C GLU A 128 -6.57 1.18 14.47
N GLN A 129 -5.87 1.43 15.58
CA GLN A 129 -5.17 2.69 15.80
C GLN A 129 -4.06 2.90 14.76
N ALA A 130 -3.24 1.88 14.49
CA ALA A 130 -2.19 1.98 13.49
C ALA A 130 -2.73 2.27 12.08
N ALA A 131 -3.89 1.69 11.72
CA ALA A 131 -4.56 1.97 10.46
C ALA A 131 -5.09 3.43 10.40
N ALA A 132 -5.69 3.91 11.49
CA ALA A 132 -6.17 5.29 11.59
C ALA A 132 -4.99 6.28 11.47
N ASP A 133 -3.91 6.06 12.20
CA ASP A 133 -2.73 6.91 12.14
C ASP A 133 -2.09 6.91 10.75
N LEU A 134 -2.05 5.75 10.07
CA LEU A 134 -1.54 5.64 8.70
C LEU A 134 -2.40 6.46 7.73
N ARG A 135 -3.73 6.39 7.85
CA ARG A 135 -4.65 7.20 7.03
C ARG A 135 -4.41 8.69 7.23
N ASP A 136 -4.37 9.13 8.48
CA ASP A 136 -4.23 10.55 8.81
C ASP A 136 -2.88 11.10 8.31
N ARG A 137 -1.80 10.31 8.46
CA ARG A 137 -0.49 10.65 7.88
C ARG A 137 -0.54 10.68 6.35
N PHE A 138 -1.11 9.67 5.72
CA PHE A 138 -1.19 9.56 4.27
C PHE A 138 -1.90 10.78 3.66
N GLN A 139 -3.06 11.16 4.21
CA GLN A 139 -3.80 12.32 3.73
C GLN A 139 -3.00 13.63 3.87
N ARG A 140 -2.21 13.79 4.94
CA ARG A 140 -1.37 14.96 5.12
C ARG A 140 -0.20 15.01 4.13
N ASP A 141 0.49 13.89 3.92
CA ASP A 141 1.77 13.88 3.22
C ASP A 141 1.63 13.57 1.72
N PHE A 142 0.65 12.76 1.31
CA PHE A 142 0.46 12.36 -0.09
C PHE A 142 -0.56 13.20 -0.84
N TRP A 143 -1.45 13.94 -0.17
CA TRP A 143 -2.49 14.70 -0.89
C TRP A 143 -1.92 15.93 -1.60
N MET A 144 -2.08 15.99 -2.92
CA MET A 144 -1.66 17.14 -3.74
C MET A 144 -2.88 18.04 -3.96
N SER A 145 -2.98 19.10 -3.16
CA SER A 145 -4.17 19.98 -3.15
C SER A 145 -4.44 20.64 -4.50
N GLU A 146 -3.39 20.96 -5.27
CA GLU A 146 -3.50 21.57 -6.59
C GLU A 146 -4.07 20.62 -7.65
N HIS A 147 -3.87 19.32 -7.48
CA HIS A 147 -4.37 18.28 -8.39
C HIS A 147 -5.66 17.63 -7.89
N ALA A 148 -6.05 17.89 -6.64
CA ALA A 148 -7.10 17.15 -5.93
C ALA A 148 -6.92 15.63 -6.09
N PHE A 149 -5.67 15.16 -5.95
CA PHE A 149 -5.26 13.79 -6.23
C PHE A 149 -4.07 13.38 -5.34
N PRO A 150 -3.94 12.08 -4.98
CA PRO A 150 -2.79 11.61 -4.23
C PRO A 150 -1.53 11.53 -5.10
N ALA A 151 -0.39 11.88 -4.53
CA ALA A 151 0.92 11.65 -5.11
C ALA A 151 1.15 10.14 -5.33
N LEU A 152 1.92 9.80 -6.35
CA LEU A 152 2.25 8.41 -6.68
C LEU A 152 3.14 7.76 -5.61
N ALA A 153 4.05 8.55 -5.03
CA ALA A 153 4.96 8.13 -3.97
C ALA A 153 5.49 9.34 -3.20
N LEU A 154 6.18 9.07 -2.09
CA LEU A 154 7.16 10.00 -1.51
C LEU A 154 8.58 9.49 -1.77
N ASP A 155 9.50 10.42 -1.99
CA ASP A 155 10.94 10.14 -2.05
C ASP A 155 11.60 10.14 -0.66
N GLY A 156 12.92 9.90 -0.62
CA GLY A 156 13.69 9.79 0.62
C GLY A 156 13.75 11.08 1.46
N ASP A 157 13.45 12.22 0.86
CA ASP A 157 13.39 13.53 1.53
C ASP A 157 11.93 13.92 1.86
N GLY A 158 10.96 13.03 1.59
CA GLY A 158 9.54 13.26 1.82
C GLY A 158 8.88 14.12 0.73
N ARG A 159 9.50 14.31 -0.44
CA ARG A 159 8.89 15.05 -1.56
C ARG A 159 7.90 14.17 -2.29
N GLN A 160 6.79 14.79 -2.71
CA GLN A 160 5.75 14.15 -3.51
C GLN A 160 6.26 13.85 -4.93
N VAL A 161 6.10 12.60 -5.35
CA VAL A 161 6.24 12.17 -6.75
C VAL A 161 4.89 12.42 -7.42
N ASP A 162 4.82 13.48 -8.22
CA ASP A 162 3.59 14.18 -8.61
C ASP A 162 2.93 13.67 -9.90
N ALA A 163 3.48 12.64 -10.54
CA ALA A 163 2.82 12.03 -11.68
C ALA A 163 1.46 11.44 -11.28
N LEU A 164 0.41 11.84 -12.01
CA LEU A 164 -0.92 11.27 -11.84
C LEU A 164 -0.95 9.86 -12.47
N ALA A 165 -1.35 8.86 -11.69
CA ALA A 165 -1.39 7.47 -12.15
C ALA A 165 -2.63 6.73 -11.64
N SER A 166 -3.00 5.64 -12.33
CA SER A 166 -4.12 4.78 -11.92
C SER A 166 -3.89 4.07 -10.59
N ASP A 167 -2.67 4.14 -10.04
CA ASP A 167 -2.32 3.65 -8.70
C ASP A 167 -3.29 4.15 -7.62
N ALA A 168 -3.86 5.35 -7.80
CA ALA A 168 -4.87 5.89 -6.91
C ALA A 168 -6.12 4.99 -6.79
N GLY A 169 -6.40 4.16 -7.80
CA GLY A 169 -7.46 3.14 -7.74
C GLY A 169 -7.23 2.09 -6.64
N HIS A 170 -5.98 1.78 -6.30
CA HIS A 170 -5.67 0.89 -5.17
C HIS A 170 -5.98 1.55 -3.82
N LEU A 171 -5.92 2.88 -3.74
CA LEU A 171 -6.29 3.63 -2.54
C LEU A 171 -7.82 3.65 -2.35
N LEU A 172 -8.57 3.69 -3.45
CA LEU A 172 -10.02 3.49 -3.44
C LEU A 172 -10.38 2.07 -3.02
N TRP A 173 -9.73 1.07 -3.62
CA TRP A 173 -9.99 -0.34 -3.32
C TRP A 173 -9.70 -0.70 -1.85
N SER A 174 -8.60 -0.19 -1.29
CA SER A 174 -8.22 -0.43 0.11
C SER A 174 -9.06 0.37 1.12
N GLY A 175 -9.81 1.37 0.68
CA GLY A 175 -10.55 2.27 1.56
C GLY A 175 -9.66 3.19 2.41
N LEU A 176 -8.41 3.42 1.99
CA LEU A 176 -7.48 4.32 2.68
C LEU A 176 -7.93 5.78 2.58
N LEU A 177 -8.54 6.18 1.46
CA LEU A 177 -9.06 7.53 1.30
C LEU A 177 -10.39 7.70 2.05
N ASP A 178 -10.50 8.79 2.81
CA ASP A 178 -11.79 9.23 3.32
C ASP A 178 -12.77 9.52 2.17
N LYS A 179 -14.07 9.43 2.46
CA LYS A 179 -15.12 9.39 1.44
C LYS A 179 -15.03 10.56 0.47
N GLU A 180 -14.86 11.78 0.96
CA GLU A 180 -14.78 12.99 0.14
C GLU A 180 -13.58 12.96 -0.81
N TYR A 181 -12.42 12.51 -0.33
CA TYR A 181 -11.21 12.35 -1.15
C TYR A 181 -11.35 11.20 -2.16
N GLY A 182 -11.99 10.10 -1.74
CA GLY A 182 -12.28 8.97 -2.60
C GLY A 182 -13.21 9.33 -3.76
N GLU A 183 -14.23 10.15 -3.51
CA GLU A 183 -15.13 10.67 -4.56
C GLU A 183 -14.37 11.54 -5.57
N LEU A 184 -13.51 12.45 -5.10
CA LEU A 184 -12.67 13.29 -5.98
C LEU A 184 -11.75 12.43 -6.87
N VAL A 185 -11.06 11.46 -6.28
CA VAL A 185 -10.17 10.55 -7.01
C VAL A 185 -10.95 9.67 -7.99
N GLY A 186 -12.11 9.15 -7.59
CA GLY A 186 -12.98 8.34 -8.43
C GLY A 186 -13.45 9.11 -9.66
N HIS A 187 -13.90 10.35 -9.50
CA HIS A 187 -14.25 11.22 -10.62
C HIS A 187 -13.05 11.50 -11.51
N ARG A 188 -11.89 11.83 -10.93
CA ARG A 188 -10.66 12.13 -11.67
C ARG A 188 -10.20 10.96 -12.55
N LEU A 189 -10.32 9.72 -12.07
CA LEU A 189 -9.97 8.50 -12.82
C LEU A 189 -10.92 8.21 -14.00
N LEU A 190 -12.08 8.84 -14.04
CA LEU A 190 -13.06 8.72 -15.14
C LEU A 190 -12.92 9.83 -16.19
N GLU A 191 -12.01 10.79 -16.00
CA GLU A 191 -11.73 11.84 -16.99
C GLU A 191 -11.00 11.29 -18.22
N PRO A 192 -11.11 11.93 -19.41
CA PRO A 192 -10.65 11.37 -20.69
C PRO A 192 -9.15 11.03 -20.80
N ASP A 193 -8.31 11.66 -19.97
CA ASP A 193 -6.88 11.40 -19.92
C ASP A 193 -6.53 10.11 -19.15
N PHE A 194 -7.40 9.67 -18.23
CA PHE A 194 -7.34 8.36 -17.60
C PHE A 194 -8.23 7.32 -18.30
N PHE A 195 -9.52 7.62 -18.46
CA PHE A 195 -10.50 6.66 -18.95
C PHE A 195 -10.62 6.70 -20.47
N SER A 196 -10.13 5.66 -21.11
CA SER A 196 -10.14 5.52 -22.57
C SER A 196 -11.49 5.13 -23.18
N GLY A 197 -12.52 4.88 -22.36
CA GLY A 197 -13.75 4.19 -22.75
C GLY A 197 -13.69 2.67 -22.64
N TRP A 198 -12.49 2.08 -22.59
CA TRP A 198 -12.28 0.63 -22.42
C TRP A 198 -11.65 0.25 -21.07
N GLY A 199 -11.15 1.25 -20.34
CA GLY A 199 -10.45 1.07 -19.07
C GLY A 199 -9.65 2.31 -18.69
N VAL A 200 -9.14 2.28 -17.45
CA VAL A 200 -8.28 3.32 -16.85
C VAL A 200 -6.82 3.08 -17.27
N ARG A 201 -6.17 4.12 -17.80
CA ARG A 201 -4.75 4.11 -18.20
C ARG A 201 -3.82 4.20 -17.00
N THR A 202 -2.69 3.50 -17.06
CA THR A 202 -1.65 3.44 -16.03
C THR A 202 -0.56 4.48 -16.22
#